data_AF-A0A1H0XN33-F1
#
_entry.id   AF-A0A1H0XN33-F1
#
_cell.length_a   1.000
_cell.length_b   1.000
_cell.length_c   1.000
_cell.angle_alpha   90.00
_cell.angle_beta   90.00
_cell.angle_gamma   90.00
#
_symmetry.space_group_name_H-M   'P 1'
#
loop_
_entity.id
_entity.type
_entity.pdbx_description
1 polymer ?
#
loop_
_entity_poly.entity_id
_entity_poly.type
_entity_poly.pdbx_seq_one_letter_code
_entity_poly.pdbx_strand_id
1 'polypeptide(L)'
;MERPRRPAYLETGALDALRGGGDPAEREESAQATARLLVQGARSARDAEVVARLVRLADEHGLEVLAQLWADAPPDSLAGALWRLYALRQWVHADPLGASRQFAEGRRRAPVLEAVAGVADPPGPDEVRALVDAVLHGVARGDVATTFERAAAFARVVAVGRAALAADAPAEHARAEGDDVTRSAVRLVRTAEHLEAAARQLRLELGSDFVRPREERATATAADDAADDAADDAEGHTGDGAGDDRGADGTPPPPGG
;
A
#
# COMPACT_ATOMS: atom_id res chain seq x y z
N MET A 1 -23.34 17.15 -20.87
CA MET A 1 -22.68 17.69 -19.66
C MET A 1 -22.80 16.64 -18.59
N GLU A 2 -21.72 15.89 -18.40
CA GLU A 2 -21.66 14.75 -17.50
C GLU A 2 -21.57 15.26 -16.06
N ARG A 3 -22.52 14.81 -15.24
CA ARG A 3 -22.66 15.24 -13.86
C ARG A 3 -21.42 14.77 -13.09
N PRO A 4 -20.70 15.63 -12.36
CA PRO A 4 -19.55 15.20 -11.58
C PRO A 4 -20.00 14.10 -10.61
N ARG A 5 -19.37 12.93 -10.70
CA ARG A 5 -19.56 11.84 -9.74
C ARG A 5 -19.17 12.37 -8.37
N ARG A 6 -20.18 12.56 -7.52
CA ARG A 6 -20.00 12.86 -6.10
C ARG A 6 -19.22 11.68 -5.51
N PRO A 7 -18.15 11.91 -4.72
CA PRO A 7 -17.44 10.81 -4.08
C PRO A 7 -18.45 10.02 -3.27
N ALA A 8 -18.53 8.71 -3.52
CA ALA A 8 -19.27 7.83 -2.64
C ALA A 8 -18.65 8.00 -1.25
N TYR A 9 -19.46 8.38 -0.28
CA TYR A 9 -19.15 8.19 1.13
C TYR A 9 -18.99 6.67 1.33
N LEU A 10 -17.81 6.14 1.01
CA LEU A 10 -17.48 4.72 1.15
C LEU A 10 -17.20 4.43 2.62
N GLU A 11 -17.82 3.34 3.08
CA GLU A 11 -17.67 2.66 4.36
C GLU A 11 -16.63 3.22 5.34
N THR A 12 -16.99 4.32 6.00
CA THR A 12 -16.22 4.89 7.11
C THR A 12 -15.91 3.81 8.16
N GLY A 13 -16.83 2.88 8.43
CA GLY A 13 -16.63 1.82 9.42
C GLY A 13 -15.54 0.78 9.08
N ALA A 14 -15.43 0.33 7.81
CA ALA A 14 -14.43 -0.67 7.44
C ALA A 14 -13.01 -0.08 7.41
N LEU A 15 -12.89 1.16 6.90
CA LEU A 15 -11.65 1.92 6.90
C LEU A 15 -11.24 2.38 8.31
N ASP A 16 -12.17 2.83 9.15
CA ASP A 16 -11.86 3.28 10.52
C ASP A 16 -11.41 2.10 11.40
N ALA A 17 -12.00 0.92 11.20
CA ALA A 17 -11.53 -0.30 11.86
C ALA A 17 -10.09 -0.69 11.46
N LEU A 18 -9.66 -0.34 10.25
CA LEU A 18 -8.29 -0.55 9.78
C LEU A 18 -7.35 0.57 10.24
N ARG A 19 -7.78 1.84 10.17
CA ARG A 19 -6.99 3.03 10.52
C ARG A 19 -6.66 3.15 12.01
N GLY A 20 -7.45 2.52 12.87
CA GLY A 20 -7.42 2.78 14.31
C GLY A 20 -8.13 4.09 14.61
N GLY A 21 -9.13 4.05 15.49
CA GLY A 21 -9.87 5.23 15.91
C GLY A 21 -9.06 6.03 16.94
N GLY A 22 -8.12 6.86 16.48
CA GLY A 22 -7.23 7.59 17.38
C GLY A 22 -6.49 8.78 16.78
N ASP A 23 -5.48 9.25 17.49
CA ASP A 23 -4.72 10.45 17.17
C ASP A 23 -3.89 10.31 15.86
N PRO A 24 -3.26 11.39 15.34
CA PRO A 24 -2.50 11.30 14.10
C PRO A 24 -1.37 10.26 14.11
N ALA A 25 -0.74 10.00 15.25
CA ALA A 25 0.37 9.05 15.35
C ALA A 25 -0.13 7.60 15.20
N GLU A 26 -1.26 7.26 15.83
CA GLU A 26 -1.87 5.93 15.69
C GLU A 26 -2.29 5.66 14.23
N ARG A 27 -2.82 6.68 13.54
CA ARG A 27 -3.19 6.56 12.12
C ARG A 27 -1.98 6.33 11.21
N GLU A 28 -0.87 7.02 11.47
CA GLU A 28 0.38 6.81 10.73
C GLU A 28 0.98 5.42 10.99
N GLU A 29 0.96 4.97 12.24
CA GLU A 29 1.42 3.63 12.62
C GLU A 29 0.59 2.53 11.95
N SER A 30 -0.73 2.65 11.99
CA SER A 30 -1.65 1.73 11.29
C SER A 30 -1.39 1.73 9.77
N ALA A 31 -1.26 2.90 9.15
CA ALA A 31 -0.97 3.02 7.72
C ALA A 31 0.33 2.28 7.37
N GLN A 32 1.38 2.47 8.17
CA GLN A 32 2.66 1.81 7.96
C GLN A 32 2.60 0.30 8.25
N ALA A 33 1.87 -0.14 9.27
CA ALA A 33 1.68 -1.55 9.60
C ALA A 33 0.95 -2.30 8.49
N THR A 34 -0.17 -1.76 8.02
CA THR A 34 -0.93 -2.36 6.90
C THR A 34 -0.14 -2.39 5.59
N ALA A 35 0.63 -1.34 5.29
CA ALA A 35 1.54 -1.32 4.15
C ALA A 35 2.62 -2.42 4.24
N ARG A 36 3.21 -2.62 5.42
CA ARG A 36 4.19 -3.69 5.64
C ARG A 36 3.59 -5.07 5.46
N LEU A 37 2.41 -5.32 6.04
CA LEU A 37 1.72 -6.60 5.92
C LEU A 37 1.44 -6.98 4.46
N LEU A 38 1.02 -6.02 3.64
CA LEU A 38 0.79 -6.25 2.21
C LEU A 38 2.07 -6.53 1.42
N VAL A 39 3.19 -5.91 1.80
CA VAL A 39 4.45 -5.98 1.05
C VAL A 39 5.31 -7.17 1.47
N GLN A 40 5.38 -7.43 2.77
CA GLN A 40 6.24 -8.46 3.37
C GLN A 40 5.49 -9.78 3.59
N GLY A 41 4.16 -9.74 3.53
CA GLY A 41 3.30 -10.89 3.80
C GLY A 41 3.02 -11.06 5.28
N ALA A 42 2.09 -11.98 5.57
CA ALA A 42 1.71 -12.33 6.92
C ALA A 42 2.78 -13.17 7.61
N ARG A 43 3.02 -12.89 8.90
CA ARG A 43 3.96 -13.66 9.74
C ARG A 43 3.27 -14.48 10.82
N SER A 44 1.99 -14.23 11.08
CA SER A 44 1.10 -14.95 11.99
C SER A 44 -0.26 -15.22 11.34
N ALA A 45 -1.11 -16.04 12.00
CA ALA A 45 -2.48 -16.27 11.55
C ALA A 45 -3.31 -14.98 11.54
N ARG A 46 -3.16 -14.14 12.57
CA ARG A 46 -3.79 -12.83 12.67
C ARG A 46 -3.39 -11.89 11.53
N ASP A 47 -2.09 -11.85 11.19
CA ASP A 47 -1.61 -11.08 10.04
C ASP A 47 -2.27 -11.53 8.73
N ALA A 48 -2.45 -12.85 8.56
CA ALA A 48 -3.04 -13.42 7.36
C ALA A 48 -4.52 -13.03 7.21
N GLU A 49 -5.26 -12.95 8.32
CA GLU A 49 -6.64 -12.47 8.32
C GLU A 49 -6.72 -10.99 7.89
N VAL A 50 -5.84 -10.14 8.42
CA VAL A 50 -5.75 -8.72 8.07
C VAL A 50 -5.42 -8.54 6.59
N VAL A 51 -4.41 -9.27 6.08
CA VAL A 51 -4.04 -9.24 4.66
C VAL A 51 -5.21 -9.69 3.79
N ALA A 52 -5.87 -10.79 4.15
CA ALA A 52 -7.04 -11.28 3.40
C ALA A 52 -8.16 -10.24 3.38
N ARG A 53 -8.39 -9.52 4.48
CA ARG A 53 -9.37 -8.43 4.54
C ARG A 53 -8.99 -7.25 3.66
N LEU A 54 -7.71 -6.85 3.67
CA LEU A 54 -7.19 -5.77 2.81
C LEU A 54 -7.33 -6.12 1.32
N VAL A 55 -7.01 -7.35 0.94
CA VAL A 55 -7.17 -7.85 -0.43
C VAL A 55 -8.63 -7.86 -0.85
N ARG A 56 -9.53 -8.42 -0.02
CA ARG A 56 -10.99 -8.39 -0.31
C ARG A 56 -11.50 -6.97 -0.48
N LEU A 57 -11.08 -6.04 0.36
CA LEU A 57 -11.48 -4.64 0.28
C LEU A 57 -11.03 -4.01 -1.05
N ALA A 58 -9.80 -4.31 -1.49
CA ALA A 58 -9.31 -3.88 -2.79
C ALA A 58 -10.04 -4.54 -3.97
N ASP A 59 -10.42 -5.81 -3.86
CA ASP A 59 -11.16 -6.53 -4.91
C ASP A 59 -12.58 -5.99 -5.07
N GLU A 60 -13.26 -5.70 -3.95
CA GLU A 60 -14.64 -5.22 -3.96
C GLU A 60 -14.76 -3.73 -4.30
N HIS A 61 -13.86 -2.89 -3.78
CA HIS A 61 -13.98 -1.43 -3.83
C HIS A 61 -12.88 -0.77 -4.68
N GLY A 62 -11.93 -1.55 -5.18
CA GLY A 62 -10.75 -1.06 -5.89
C GLY A 62 -9.63 -0.60 -4.95
N LEU A 63 -8.44 -0.40 -5.53
CA LEU A 63 -7.25 0.08 -4.82
C LEU A 63 -7.40 1.49 -4.23
N GLU A 64 -8.44 2.24 -4.60
CA GLU A 64 -8.71 3.57 -4.07
C GLU A 64 -8.90 3.55 -2.55
N VAL A 65 -9.61 2.55 -2.04
CA VAL A 65 -9.88 2.43 -0.61
C VAL A 65 -8.58 2.19 0.18
N LEU A 66 -7.72 1.30 -0.32
CA LEU A 66 -6.39 1.10 0.28
C LEU A 66 -5.52 2.36 0.19
N ALA A 67 -5.59 3.09 -0.91
CA ALA A 67 -4.85 4.33 -1.03
C ALA A 67 -5.30 5.38 -0.01
N GLN A 68 -6.59 5.44 0.34
CA GLN A 68 -7.07 6.34 1.39
C GLN A 68 -6.43 6.00 2.74
N LEU A 69 -6.16 4.72 3.04
CA LEU A 69 -5.47 4.33 4.28
C LEU A 69 -4.08 4.96 4.42
N TRP A 70 -3.40 5.23 3.31
CA TRP A 70 -2.03 5.73 3.28
C TRP A 70 -1.89 7.20 2.91
N ALA A 71 -3.01 7.90 2.68
CA ALA A 71 -2.99 9.26 2.13
C ALA A 71 -2.25 10.27 3.03
N ASP A 72 -2.32 10.09 4.35
CA ASP A 72 -1.68 10.96 5.34
C ASP A 72 -0.27 10.48 5.75
N ALA A 73 0.21 9.36 5.20
CA ALA A 73 1.47 8.77 5.64
C ALA A 73 2.70 9.62 5.21
N PRO A 74 3.78 9.62 6.02
CA PRO A 74 5.02 10.33 5.68
C PRO A 74 5.54 9.94 4.29
N PRO A 75 6.09 10.89 3.52
CA PRO A 75 6.41 10.70 2.11
C PRO A 75 7.49 9.65 1.85
N ASP A 76 8.41 9.50 2.79
CA ASP A 76 9.55 8.57 2.80
C ASP A 76 9.21 7.22 3.46
N SER A 77 7.99 7.06 3.99
CA SER A 77 7.50 5.79 4.52
C SER A 77 7.05 4.82 3.41
N LEU A 78 6.90 3.54 3.76
CA LEU A 78 6.41 2.51 2.84
C LEU A 78 4.96 2.81 2.43
N ALA A 79 4.10 3.17 3.38
CA ALA A 79 2.73 3.58 3.12
C ALA A 79 2.69 4.79 2.17
N GLY A 80 3.51 5.81 2.42
CA GLY A 80 3.61 6.99 1.55
C GLY A 80 4.10 6.67 0.14
N ALA A 81 4.99 5.69 -0.02
CA ALA A 81 5.45 5.20 -1.32
C ALA A 81 4.33 4.46 -2.08
N LEU A 82 3.57 3.59 -1.40
CA LEU A 82 2.43 2.90 -2.00
C LEU A 82 1.33 3.89 -2.44
N TRP A 83 1.06 4.91 -1.64
CA TRP A 83 0.13 5.98 -2.03
C TRP A 83 0.61 6.72 -3.29
N ARG A 84 1.91 7.07 -3.37
CA ARG A 84 2.50 7.72 -4.56
C ARG A 84 2.40 6.85 -5.80
N LEU A 85 2.60 5.55 -5.65
CA LEU A 85 2.45 4.58 -6.72
C LEU A 85 1.01 4.58 -7.25
N TYR A 86 0.03 4.54 -6.34
CA TYR A 86 -1.39 4.65 -6.67
C TYR A 86 -1.72 5.99 -7.34
N ALA A 87 -1.23 7.12 -6.81
CA ALA A 87 -1.47 8.45 -7.38
C ALA A 87 -0.89 8.59 -8.78
N LEU A 88 0.32 8.05 -9.01
CA LEU A 88 0.95 7.99 -10.33
C LEU A 88 0.10 7.17 -11.30
N ARG A 89 -0.45 6.04 -10.84
CA ARG A 89 -1.36 5.21 -11.62
C ARG A 89 -2.62 5.95 -12.03
N GLN A 90 -3.28 6.60 -11.06
CA GLN A 90 -4.50 7.35 -11.34
C GLN A 90 -4.25 8.48 -12.34
N TRP A 91 -3.13 9.19 -12.22
CA TRP A 91 -2.74 10.21 -13.18
C TRP A 91 -2.56 9.64 -14.61
N VAL A 92 -1.86 8.51 -14.75
CA VAL A 92 -1.66 7.86 -16.06
C VAL A 92 -2.98 7.38 -16.66
N HIS A 93 -3.88 6.81 -15.87
CA HIS A 93 -5.17 6.34 -16.36
C HIS A 93 -6.09 7.50 -16.77
N ALA A 94 -6.01 8.63 -16.08
CA ALA A 94 -6.78 9.84 -16.39
C ALA A 94 -6.34 10.53 -17.69
N ASP A 95 -5.04 10.57 -17.99
CA ASP A 95 -4.49 11.12 -19.23
C ASP A 95 -3.35 10.26 -19.81
N PRO A 96 -3.70 9.11 -20.42
CA PRO A 96 -2.72 8.15 -20.94
C PRO A 96 -2.01 8.68 -22.19
N LEU A 97 -2.66 9.58 -22.95
CA LEU A 97 -2.12 10.20 -24.15
C LEU A 97 -1.05 11.23 -23.77
N GLY A 98 -1.34 12.09 -22.79
CA GLY A 98 -0.36 13.03 -22.24
C GLY A 98 0.81 12.30 -21.59
N ALA A 99 0.54 11.24 -20.82
CA ALA A 99 1.58 10.42 -20.22
C ALA A 99 2.49 9.75 -21.25
N SER A 100 1.93 9.13 -22.30
CA SER A 100 2.68 8.53 -23.41
C SER A 100 3.52 9.56 -24.15
N ARG A 101 2.96 10.73 -24.48
CA ARG A 101 3.72 11.82 -25.14
C ARG A 101 4.90 12.31 -24.31
N GLN A 102 4.67 12.55 -23.02
CA GLN A 102 5.72 12.99 -22.10
C GLN A 102 6.78 11.89 -21.93
N PHE A 103 6.39 10.62 -21.81
CA PHE A 103 7.33 9.51 -21.71
C PHE A 103 8.17 9.36 -23.00
N ALA A 104 7.53 9.40 -24.16
CA ALA A 104 8.20 9.30 -25.46
C ALA A 104 9.22 10.42 -25.68
N GLU A 105 8.90 11.65 -25.25
CA GLU A 105 9.83 12.77 -25.35
C GLU A 105 10.96 12.70 -24.31
N GLY A 106 10.64 12.21 -23.11
CA GLY A 106 11.60 12.00 -22.03
C GLY A 106 12.64 10.92 -22.35
N ARG A 107 12.22 9.76 -22.88
CA ARG A 107 13.14 8.63 -23.12
C ARG A 107 14.24 8.95 -24.12
N ARG A 108 13.98 9.85 -25.07
CA ARG A 108 14.99 10.37 -26.02
C ARG A 108 16.15 11.09 -25.32
N ARG A 109 15.90 11.65 -24.13
CA ARG A 109 16.86 12.43 -23.33
C ARG A 109 17.38 11.67 -22.10
N ALA A 110 16.76 10.54 -21.76
CA ALA A 110 17.09 9.73 -20.59
C ALA A 110 17.05 8.21 -20.89
N PRO A 111 17.88 7.70 -21.82
CA PRO A 111 17.81 6.31 -22.29
C PRO A 111 18.08 5.28 -21.18
N VAL A 112 18.95 5.60 -20.21
CA VAL A 112 19.24 4.71 -19.08
C VAL A 112 18.01 4.52 -18.17
N LEU A 113 17.26 5.59 -17.93
CA LEU A 113 16.06 5.53 -17.09
C LEU A 113 14.90 4.82 -17.79
N GLU A 114 14.84 4.89 -19.12
CA GLU A 114 13.84 4.15 -19.87
C GLU A 114 14.07 2.63 -19.78
N ALA A 115 15.31 2.17 -19.92
CA ALA A 115 15.63 0.75 -19.75
C ALA A 115 15.20 0.21 -18.37
N VAL A 116 15.31 1.04 -17.33
CA VAL A 116 14.84 0.70 -15.97
C VAL A 116 13.32 0.76 -15.89
N ALA A 117 12.67 1.76 -16.48
CA ALA A 117 11.22 1.89 -16.47
C ALA A 117 10.52 0.71 -17.17
N GLY A 118 11.12 0.14 -18.23
CA GLY A 118 10.64 -1.08 -18.87
C GLY A 118 9.33 -0.92 -19.65
N VAL A 119 9.06 0.28 -20.21
CA VAL A 119 7.93 0.49 -21.13
C VAL A 119 8.19 -0.25 -22.44
N ALA A 120 7.18 -0.95 -22.97
CA ALA A 120 7.26 -1.60 -24.27
C ALA A 120 7.48 -0.59 -25.41
N ASP A 121 8.15 -1.03 -26.48
CA ASP A 121 8.44 -0.21 -27.66
C ASP A 121 7.53 -0.59 -28.83
N PRO A 122 6.76 0.34 -29.43
CA PRO A 122 6.69 1.78 -29.15
C PRO A 122 5.85 2.12 -27.90
N PRO A 123 6.16 3.23 -27.19
CA PRO A 123 5.48 3.59 -25.95
C PRO A 123 4.15 4.30 -26.24
N GLY A 124 3.09 3.53 -26.48
CA GLY A 124 1.74 4.06 -26.64
C GLY A 124 1.00 4.25 -25.30
N PRO A 125 -0.21 4.82 -25.35
CA PRO A 125 -1.06 5.01 -24.17
C PRO A 125 -1.36 3.70 -23.43
N ASP A 126 -1.56 2.62 -24.17
CA ASP A 126 -1.89 1.31 -23.59
C ASP A 126 -0.65 0.65 -22.98
N GLU A 127 0.52 0.80 -23.61
CA GLU A 127 1.80 0.31 -23.06
C GLU A 127 2.17 1.03 -21.75
N VAL A 128 1.90 2.34 -21.66
CA VAL A 128 2.15 3.11 -20.43
C VAL A 128 1.18 2.72 -19.32
N ARG A 129 -0.11 2.47 -19.63
CA ARG A 129 -1.05 1.90 -18.65
C ARG A 129 -0.61 0.52 -18.19
N ALA A 130 -0.27 -0.35 -19.14
CA ALA A 130 0.18 -1.71 -18.87
C ALA A 130 1.43 -1.73 -18.00
N LEU A 131 2.38 -0.82 -18.20
CA LEU A 131 3.54 -0.69 -17.30
C LEU A 131 3.11 -0.39 -15.88
N VAL A 132 2.31 0.66 -15.68
CA VAL A 132 1.93 1.12 -14.34
C VAL A 132 1.06 0.06 -13.64
N ASP A 133 0.19 -0.61 -14.38
CA ASP A 133 -0.56 -1.75 -13.85
C ASP A 133 0.37 -2.92 -13.51
N ALA A 134 1.36 -3.24 -14.36
CA ALA A 134 2.33 -4.31 -14.10
C ALA A 134 3.23 -4.01 -12.88
N VAL A 135 3.60 -2.75 -12.68
CA VAL A 135 4.28 -2.25 -11.48
C VAL A 135 3.42 -2.57 -10.25
N LEU A 136 2.13 -2.23 -10.25
CA LEU A 136 1.25 -2.60 -9.12
C LEU A 136 1.05 -4.12 -8.94
N HIS A 137 0.99 -4.88 -10.03
CA HIS A 137 0.98 -6.35 -9.94
C HIS A 137 2.31 -6.93 -9.43
N GLY A 138 3.43 -6.23 -9.65
CA GLY A 138 4.73 -6.56 -9.08
C GLY A 138 4.74 -6.46 -7.55
N VAL A 139 3.99 -5.52 -6.99
CA VAL A 139 3.74 -5.45 -5.53
C VAL A 139 3.08 -6.75 -5.04
N ALA A 140 2.01 -7.18 -5.71
CA ALA A 140 1.29 -8.41 -5.36
C ALA A 140 2.10 -9.70 -5.56
N ARG A 141 3.19 -9.66 -6.35
CA ARG A 141 4.10 -10.80 -6.57
C ARG A 141 5.36 -10.77 -5.69
N GLY A 142 5.47 -9.80 -4.78
CA GLY A 142 6.58 -9.70 -3.84
C GLY A 142 7.86 -9.06 -4.39
N ASP A 143 7.83 -8.48 -5.59
CA ASP A 143 8.98 -7.74 -6.16
C ASP A 143 8.82 -6.22 -5.98
N VAL A 144 8.53 -5.82 -4.74
CA VAL A 144 8.09 -4.44 -4.42
C VAL A 144 9.23 -3.43 -4.57
N ALA A 145 10.46 -3.80 -4.19
CA ALA A 145 11.60 -2.91 -4.31
C ALA A 145 11.91 -2.56 -5.78
N THR A 146 11.95 -3.56 -6.65
CA THR A 146 12.15 -3.36 -8.10
C THR A 146 10.99 -2.59 -8.70
N THR A 147 9.76 -2.88 -8.27
CA THR A 147 8.56 -2.15 -8.68
C THR A 147 8.68 -0.64 -8.41
N PHE A 148 9.11 -0.26 -7.20
CA PHE A 148 9.33 1.15 -6.86
C PHE A 148 10.42 1.79 -7.71
N GLU A 149 11.50 1.08 -8.03
CA GLU A 149 12.55 1.60 -8.90
C GLU A 149 12.08 1.82 -10.33
N ARG A 150 11.30 0.89 -10.89
CA ARG A 150 10.70 1.05 -12.22
C ARG A 150 9.76 2.26 -12.27
N ALA A 151 8.92 2.42 -11.23
CA ALA A 151 8.03 3.55 -11.11
C ALA A 151 8.78 4.88 -10.94
N ALA A 152 9.87 4.89 -10.16
CA ALA A 152 10.73 6.06 -10.00
C ALA A 152 11.39 6.45 -11.33
N ALA A 153 11.93 5.48 -12.06
CA ALA A 153 12.52 5.69 -13.37
C ALA A 153 11.48 6.25 -14.35
N PHE A 154 10.27 5.68 -14.39
CA PHE A 154 9.17 6.21 -15.18
C PHE A 154 8.83 7.67 -14.83
N ALA A 155 8.69 7.99 -13.54
CA ALA A 155 8.39 9.34 -13.09
C ALA A 155 9.47 10.35 -13.49
N ARG A 156 10.76 9.97 -13.44
CA ARG A 156 11.87 10.81 -13.92
C ARG A 156 11.82 11.01 -15.44
N VAL A 157 11.59 9.94 -16.22
CA VAL A 157 11.47 10.05 -17.69
C VAL A 157 10.34 11.00 -18.07
N VAL A 158 9.16 10.85 -17.46
CA VAL A 158 8.01 11.74 -17.69
C VAL A 158 8.33 13.17 -17.26
N ALA A 159 9.02 13.39 -16.13
CA ALA A 159 9.41 14.73 -15.69
C ALA A 159 10.32 15.43 -16.72
N VAL A 160 11.30 14.71 -17.26
CA VAL A 160 12.19 15.20 -18.32
C VAL A 160 11.41 15.57 -19.58
N GLY A 161 10.55 14.66 -20.06
CA GLY A 161 9.77 14.92 -21.27
C GLY A 161 8.76 16.05 -21.09
N ARG A 162 8.14 16.16 -19.92
CA ARG A 162 7.24 17.26 -19.57
C ARG A 162 7.97 18.61 -19.59
N ALA A 163 9.18 18.68 -19.04
CA ALA A 163 9.98 19.90 -19.08
C ALA A 163 10.41 20.27 -20.51
N ALA A 164 10.79 19.27 -21.33
CA ALA A 164 11.16 19.48 -22.73
C ALA A 164 9.97 20.01 -23.56
N LEU A 165 8.80 19.38 -23.45
CA LEU A 165 7.60 19.82 -24.17
C LEU A 165 7.17 21.24 -23.81
N ALA A 166 7.37 21.67 -22.56
CA ALA A 166 7.10 23.05 -22.16
C ALA A 166 8.12 24.05 -22.69
N ALA A 167 9.40 23.66 -22.79
CA ALA A 167 10.44 24.51 -23.38
C ALA A 167 10.19 24.76 -24.88
N ASP A 168 9.58 23.80 -25.57
CA ASP A 168 9.25 23.89 -27.00
C ASP A 168 7.90 24.57 -27.27
N ALA A 169 7.16 25.00 -26.23
CA ALA A 169 5.85 25.62 -26.37
C ALA A 169 5.93 27.07 -26.89
N PRO A 170 4.98 27.54 -27.72
CA PRO A 170 4.96 28.92 -28.23
C PRO A 170 4.91 29.97 -27.11
N ALA A 171 5.61 31.10 -27.30
CA ALA A 171 5.78 32.16 -26.30
C ALA A 171 4.47 32.76 -25.75
N GLU A 172 3.37 32.67 -26.50
CA GLU A 172 2.05 33.20 -26.12
C GLU A 172 1.41 32.44 -24.94
N HIS A 173 1.81 31.19 -24.69
CA HIS A 173 1.33 30.35 -23.59
C HIS A 173 2.35 30.21 -22.43
N ALA A 174 3.56 30.77 -22.59
CA ALA A 174 4.74 30.26 -21.89
C ALA A 174 4.88 30.59 -20.39
N ARG A 175 4.31 31.70 -19.88
CA ARG A 175 4.65 32.17 -18.52
C ARG A 175 3.89 31.43 -17.41
N ALA A 176 2.56 31.53 -17.37
CA ALA A 176 1.76 30.90 -16.31
C ALA A 176 1.73 29.37 -16.45
N GLU A 177 1.60 28.87 -17.68
CA GLU A 177 1.61 27.44 -17.98
C GLU A 177 2.99 26.83 -17.74
N GLY A 178 4.07 27.59 -18.01
CA GLY A 178 5.45 27.18 -17.74
C GLY A 178 5.75 26.97 -16.24
N ASP A 179 5.25 27.84 -15.37
CA ASP A 179 5.42 27.72 -13.92
C ASP A 179 4.69 26.48 -13.37
N ASP A 180 3.46 26.22 -13.84
CA ASP A 180 2.68 25.06 -13.42
C ASP A 180 3.28 23.76 -13.93
N VAL A 181 3.76 23.73 -15.18
CA VAL A 181 4.46 22.58 -15.74
C VAL A 181 5.76 22.29 -15.01
N THR A 182 6.56 23.33 -14.70
CA THR A 182 7.80 23.20 -13.94
C THR A 182 7.53 22.64 -12.55
N ARG A 183 6.54 23.19 -11.83
CA ARG A 183 6.15 22.67 -10.51
C ARG A 183 5.68 21.22 -10.60
N SER A 184 4.97 20.87 -11.66
CA SER A 184 4.50 19.51 -11.92
C SER A 184 5.63 18.52 -12.21
N ALA A 185 6.64 18.93 -12.98
CA ALA A 185 7.85 18.13 -13.22
C ALA A 185 8.65 17.94 -11.92
N VAL A 186 8.81 18.98 -11.11
CA VAL A 186 9.46 18.88 -9.78
C VAL A 186 8.72 17.90 -8.86
N ARG A 187 7.38 17.90 -8.87
CA ARG A 187 6.60 16.92 -8.11
C ARG A 187 6.87 15.48 -8.55
N LEU A 188 6.98 15.22 -9.85
CA LEU A 188 7.34 13.89 -10.37
C LEU A 188 8.74 13.46 -9.95
N VAL A 189 9.72 14.38 -9.95
CA VAL A 189 11.08 14.10 -9.45
C VAL A 189 11.06 13.73 -7.98
N ARG A 190 10.34 14.50 -7.14
CA ARG A 190 10.18 14.18 -5.71
C ARG A 190 9.48 12.83 -5.51
N THR A 191 8.47 12.51 -6.31
CA THR A 191 7.83 11.18 -6.29
C THR A 191 8.85 10.07 -6.55
N ALA A 192 9.72 10.23 -7.55
CA ALA A 192 10.77 9.28 -7.84
C ALA A 192 11.75 9.11 -6.67
N GLU A 193 12.19 10.20 -6.05
CA GLU A 193 13.11 10.17 -4.91
C GLU A 193 12.52 9.42 -3.71
N HIS A 194 11.24 9.64 -3.40
CA HIS A 194 10.54 8.92 -2.32
C HIS A 194 10.41 7.42 -2.63
N LEU A 195 10.07 7.05 -3.87
CA LEU A 195 9.99 5.65 -4.29
C LEU A 195 11.36 4.95 -4.21
N GLU A 196 12.44 5.62 -4.65
CA GLU A 196 13.81 5.11 -4.55
C GLU A 196 14.24 4.95 -3.09
N ALA A 197 13.88 5.89 -2.20
CA ALA A 197 14.15 5.80 -0.77
C ALA A 197 13.46 4.57 -0.14
N ALA A 198 12.17 4.39 -0.42
CA ALA A 198 11.41 3.23 0.05
C ALA A 198 11.97 1.91 -0.48
N ALA A 199 12.36 1.86 -1.77
CA ALA A 199 13.01 0.68 -2.37
C ALA A 199 14.33 0.32 -1.67
N ARG A 200 15.17 1.31 -1.37
CA ARG A 200 16.43 1.11 -0.64
C ARG A 200 16.15 0.59 0.77
N GLN A 201 15.22 1.20 1.49
CA GLN A 201 14.88 0.78 2.84
C GLN A 201 14.37 -0.66 2.87
N LEU A 202 13.47 -1.03 1.95
CA LEU A 202 12.94 -2.40 1.88
C LEU A 202 14.04 -3.45 1.65
N ARG A 203 15.05 -3.12 0.82
CA ARG A 203 16.20 -4.03 0.62
C ARG A 203 17.08 -4.15 1.85
N LEU A 204 17.25 -3.08 2.60
CA LEU A 204 17.99 -3.11 3.86
C LEU A 204 17.25 -3.97 4.89
N GLU A 205 15.93 -3.85 4.98
CA GLU A 205 15.08 -4.66 5.85
C GLU A 205 15.16 -6.15 5.48
N LEU A 206 14.94 -6.51 4.21
CA LEU A 206 15.04 -7.90 3.73
C LEU A 206 16.47 -8.47 3.88
N GLY A 207 17.50 -7.66 3.62
CA GLY A 207 18.89 -8.06 3.82
C GLY A 207 19.25 -8.26 5.30
N SER A 208 18.67 -7.46 6.20
CA SER A 208 18.86 -7.58 7.65
C SER A 208 18.19 -8.84 8.22
N ASP A 209 17.07 -9.26 7.64
CA ASP A 209 16.45 -10.53 8.01
C ASP A 209 17.42 -11.66 7.71
N PHE A 210 18.03 -11.73 6.52
CA PHE A 210 19.03 -12.75 6.16
C PHE A 210 20.22 -12.88 7.13
N VAL A 211 20.59 -11.81 7.84
CA VAL A 211 21.69 -11.80 8.82
C VAL A 211 21.28 -12.41 10.16
N ARG A 212 19.99 -12.49 10.51
CA ARG A 212 19.56 -13.18 11.73
C ARG A 212 19.71 -14.70 11.60
N PRO A 213 20.35 -15.38 12.58
CA PRO A 213 20.49 -16.83 12.59
C PRO A 213 19.14 -17.54 12.39
N ARG A 214 19.13 -18.58 11.55
CA ARG A 214 17.91 -19.35 11.20
C ARG A 214 17.19 -19.91 12.43
N GLU A 215 17.93 -20.16 13.51
CA GLU A 215 17.41 -20.66 14.78
C GLU A 215 16.58 -19.61 15.54
N GLU A 216 16.92 -18.32 15.45
CA GLU A 216 16.17 -17.23 16.09
C GLU A 216 14.88 -16.87 15.34
N ARG A 217 14.81 -17.14 14.02
CA ARG A 217 13.60 -16.91 13.23
C ARG A 217 12.55 -18.01 13.44
N ALA A 218 12.98 -19.25 13.62
CA ALA A 218 12.07 -20.36 13.91
C ALA A 218 11.49 -20.29 15.33
N THR A 219 12.29 -19.83 16.31
CA THR A 219 11.83 -19.69 17.70
C THR A 219 10.91 -18.49 17.90
N ALA A 220 11.13 -17.37 17.18
CA ALA A 220 10.26 -16.21 17.27
C ALA A 220 8.84 -16.48 16.72
N THR A 221 8.72 -17.11 15.55
CA THR A 221 7.40 -17.46 14.97
C THR A 221 6.67 -18.52 15.81
N ALA A 222 7.38 -19.55 16.28
CA ALA A 222 6.75 -20.58 17.12
C ALA A 222 6.33 -20.07 18.51
N ALA A 223 7.02 -19.06 19.06
CA ALA A 223 6.65 -18.44 20.32
C ALA A 223 5.45 -17.49 20.18
N ASP A 224 5.33 -16.77 19.07
CA ASP A 224 4.17 -15.91 18.76
C ASP A 224 2.90 -16.75 18.52
N ASP A 225 3.00 -17.82 17.72
CA ASP A 225 1.89 -18.73 17.47
C ASP A 225 1.42 -19.43 18.75
N ALA A 226 2.35 -19.84 19.64
CA ALA A 226 2.01 -20.46 20.92
C ALA A 226 1.41 -19.47 21.95
N ALA A 227 1.72 -18.17 21.83
CA ALA A 227 1.15 -17.14 22.68
C ALA A 227 -0.27 -16.75 22.25
N ASP A 228 -0.56 -16.76 20.94
CA ASP A 228 -1.90 -16.51 20.38
C ASP A 228 -2.86 -17.68 20.68
N ASP A 229 -2.40 -18.92 20.53
CA ASP A 229 -3.16 -20.15 20.86
C ASP A 229 -3.51 -20.23 22.36
N ALA A 230 -2.55 -19.85 23.22
CA ALA A 230 -2.77 -19.79 24.67
C ALA A 230 -3.70 -18.65 25.12
N ALA A 231 -3.84 -17.59 24.32
CA ALA A 231 -4.77 -16.49 24.58
C ALA A 231 -6.20 -16.87 24.17
N ASP A 232 -6.37 -17.59 23.05
CA ASP A 232 -7.68 -18.08 22.57
C ASP A 232 -8.27 -19.16 23.51
N ASP A 233 -7.43 -20.06 24.02
CA ASP A 233 -7.83 -21.08 25.02
C ASP A 233 -8.25 -20.46 26.37
N ALA A 234 -7.69 -19.31 26.75
CA ALA A 234 -8.02 -18.63 28.00
C ALA A 234 -9.37 -17.89 27.93
N GLU A 235 -9.77 -17.41 26.75
CA GLU A 235 -11.07 -16.75 26.56
C GLU A 235 -12.22 -17.75 26.34
N GLY A 236 -11.94 -18.96 25.84
CA GLY A 236 -12.94 -20.01 25.59
C GLY A 236 -13.52 -20.71 26.83
N HIS A 237 -12.91 -20.59 28.02
CA HIS A 237 -13.31 -21.38 29.22
C HIS A 237 -14.17 -20.63 30.25
N THR A 238 -14.61 -19.39 30.02
CA THR A 238 -15.36 -18.61 31.02
C THR A 238 -16.88 -18.51 30.80
N GLY A 239 -17.45 -19.29 29.88
CA GLY A 239 -18.84 -19.15 29.45
C GLY A 239 -19.71 -20.39 29.51
N ASP A 240 -19.74 -21.17 30.59
CA ASP A 240 -20.90 -22.04 30.88
C ASP A 240 -21.03 -22.36 32.37
N GLY A 241 -22.23 -22.16 32.93
CA GLY A 241 -22.56 -22.59 34.30
C GLY A 241 -23.10 -21.52 35.24
N ALA A 242 -24.17 -20.81 34.87
CA ALA A 242 -25.02 -20.11 35.85
C ALA A 242 -26.51 -20.18 35.50
N GLY A 243 -27.22 -21.06 36.21
CA GLY A 243 -28.67 -21.22 36.22
C GLY A 243 -29.00 -22.70 36.35
N ASP A 244 -29.80 -23.20 37.28
CA ASP A 244 -30.73 -22.65 38.25
C ASP A 244 -31.13 -23.88 39.08
N ASP A 245 -31.01 -23.88 40.41
CA ASP A 245 -31.89 -24.73 41.22
C ASP A 245 -31.96 -24.26 42.68
N ARG A 246 -33.08 -23.65 43.03
CA ARG A 246 -33.46 -23.30 44.40
C ARG A 246 -34.53 -24.28 44.89
N GLY A 247 -34.12 -25.13 45.84
CA GLY A 247 -34.85 -25.34 47.10
C GLY A 247 -35.89 -26.46 47.17
N ALA A 248 -35.60 -27.48 47.98
CA ALA A 248 -36.48 -28.16 48.94
C ALA A 248 -35.61 -29.18 49.72
N ASP A 249 -35.33 -28.96 51.01
CA ASP A 249 -36.10 -29.45 52.17
C ASP A 249 -35.96 -30.97 52.41
N GLY A 250 -35.54 -31.36 53.62
CA GLY A 250 -35.44 -32.77 54.03
C GLY A 250 -34.30 -33.13 54.99
N THR A 251 -34.51 -32.89 56.29
CA THR A 251 -33.74 -33.42 57.42
C THR A 251 -33.65 -34.97 57.43
N PRO A 252 -32.54 -35.61 57.87
CA PRO A 252 -32.34 -37.08 57.95
C PRO A 252 -32.87 -37.64 59.30
N PRO A 253 -33.09 -38.97 59.54
CA PRO A 253 -32.05 -40.04 59.66
C PRO A 253 -32.60 -41.51 59.44
N PRO A 254 -32.07 -42.59 60.04
CA PRO A 254 -30.72 -43.21 60.01
C PRO A 254 -30.72 -44.64 59.38
N PRO A 255 -29.57 -45.34 59.27
CA PRO A 255 -29.52 -46.69 58.71
C PRO A 255 -29.81 -47.78 59.76
N GLY A 256 -30.59 -48.80 59.37
CA GLY A 256 -30.73 -50.04 60.13
C GLY A 256 -31.70 -51.02 59.51
N GLY A 257 -31.22 -52.22 59.18
CA GLY A 257 -32.01 -53.39 58.77
C GLY A 257 -31.59 -53.99 57.44
#